data_AF-A0A3D4T2H0-F1
#
_entry.id   AF-A0A3D4T2H0-F1
#
_cell.length_a   1.000
_cell.length_b   1.000
_cell.length_c   1.000
_cell.angle_alpha   90.00
_cell.angle_beta   90.00
_cell.angle_gamma   90.00
#
_symmetry.space_group_name_H-M   'P 1'
#
loop_
_entity.id
_entity.type
_entity.pdbx_description
1 polymer ?
#
loop_
_entity_poly.entity_id
_entity_poly.type
_entity_poly.pdbx_seq_one_letter_code
_entity_poly.pdbx_strand_id
1 'polypeptide(L)'
;MSTWDESVFTAAVATDFLDECDDLEQADFVAALVDATTVALNHAGRGTADFRTGLCAATVAAIWSGAPFTAADAVDAHPHIRTGIGECPEELEAVALQLLDRELETTGDDAPDGLETAVEALS
;
A
#
# COMPACT_ATOMS: atom_id res chain seq x y z
N MET A 1 -11.20 2.13 16.29
CA MET A 1 -10.20 1.28 15.63
C MET A 1 -10.03 1.93 14.29
N SER A 2 -8.85 2.49 14.00
CA SER A 2 -8.55 2.89 12.61
C SER A 2 -8.43 1.60 11.81
N THR A 3 -8.93 1.58 10.59
CA THR A 3 -8.73 0.45 9.68
C THR A 3 -7.26 0.38 9.25
N TRP A 4 -6.89 -0.74 8.61
CA TRP A 4 -5.57 -0.94 8.03
C TRP A 4 -5.13 0.24 7.16
N ASP A 5 -5.95 0.63 6.19
CA ASP A 5 -5.63 1.68 5.22
C ASP A 5 -5.48 3.06 5.86
N GLU A 6 -6.34 3.44 6.80
CA GLU A 6 -6.17 4.68 7.58
C GLU A 6 -4.86 4.67 8.36
N SER A 7 -4.54 3.56 9.02
CA SER A 7 -3.33 3.45 9.84
C SER A 7 -2.05 3.56 9.02
N VAL A 8 -2.08 3.06 7.78
CA VAL A 8 -0.96 3.08 6.85
C VAL A 8 -0.79 4.48 6.26
N PHE A 9 -1.86 5.09 5.73
CA PHE A 9 -1.77 6.39 5.05
C PHE A 9 -1.53 7.58 5.99
N THR A 10 -1.93 7.47 7.26
CA THR A 10 -1.68 8.53 8.26
C THR A 10 -0.28 8.47 8.87
N ALA A 11 0.52 7.45 8.54
CA ALA A 11 1.91 7.40 8.96
C ALA A 11 2.71 8.50 8.25
N ALA A 12 3.51 9.28 8.99
CA ALA A 12 4.28 10.39 8.42
C ALA A 12 5.12 9.97 7.19
N VAL A 13 5.77 8.81 7.25
CA VAL A 13 6.57 8.26 6.14
C VAL A 13 5.75 7.88 4.91
N ALA A 14 4.45 7.59 5.08
CA ALA A 14 3.53 7.32 3.97
C ALA A 14 3.08 8.63 3.34
N THR A 15 2.72 9.63 4.16
CA THR A 15 2.39 10.98 3.67
C THR A 15 3.56 11.60 2.91
N ASP A 16 4.76 11.57 3.49
CA ASP A 16 5.97 12.11 2.84
C ASP A 16 6.22 11.41 1.48
N PHE A 17 6.08 10.07 1.43
CA PHE A 17 6.25 9.30 0.20
C PHE A 17 5.20 9.65 -0.87
N LEU A 18 3.93 9.81 -0.48
CA LEU A 18 2.86 10.14 -1.42
C LEU A 18 2.96 11.59 -1.92
N ASP A 19 3.32 12.53 -1.03
CA ASP A 19 3.61 13.92 -1.40
C ASP A 19 4.77 14.00 -2.42
N GLU A 20 5.82 13.20 -2.24
CA GLU A 20 6.93 13.09 -3.20
C GLU A 20 6.49 12.50 -4.56
N CYS A 21 5.42 11.69 -4.56
CA CYS A 21 4.89 11.05 -5.75
C CYS A 21 3.88 11.91 -6.53
N ASP A 22 3.30 12.96 -5.92
CA ASP A 22 2.22 13.75 -6.54
C ASP A 22 2.65 14.48 -7.83
N ASP A 23 3.94 14.76 -7.98
CA ASP A 23 4.49 15.39 -9.19
C ASP A 23 4.88 14.35 -10.28
N LEU A 24 4.73 13.06 -10.03
CA LEU A 24 5.11 12.00 -10.95
C LEU A 24 4.01 11.69 -11.97
N GLU A 25 4.41 11.29 -13.18
CA GLU A 25 3.47 10.71 -14.12
C GLU A 25 3.02 9.32 -13.64
N GLN A 26 1.84 8.87 -14.08
CA GLN A 26 1.26 7.60 -13.60
C GLN A 26 2.22 6.41 -13.73
N ALA A 27 3.01 6.34 -14.80
CA ALA A 27 3.98 5.26 -15.02
C ALA A 27 5.14 5.31 -14.01
N ASP A 28 5.62 6.51 -13.67
CA ASP A 28 6.68 6.71 -12.69
C ASP A 28 6.15 6.47 -11.27
N PHE A 29 4.89 6.84 -10.99
CA PHE A 29 4.22 6.52 -9.73
C PHE A 29 4.11 5.01 -9.53
N VAL A 30 3.64 4.28 -10.54
CA VAL A 30 3.62 2.81 -10.53
C VAL A 30 5.00 2.23 -10.24
N ALA A 31 6.04 2.73 -10.90
CA ALA A 31 7.41 2.26 -10.68
C ALA A 31 7.88 2.52 -9.24
N ALA A 32 7.55 3.68 -8.67
CA ALA A 32 7.85 4.01 -7.29
C ALA A 32 7.13 3.08 -6.29
N LEU A 33 5.87 2.74 -6.56
CA LEU A 33 5.11 1.77 -5.75
C LEU A 33 5.75 0.38 -5.78
N VAL A 34 6.16 -0.09 -6.97
CA VAL A 34 6.83 -1.39 -7.14
C VAL A 34 8.16 -1.41 -6.39
N ASP A 35 8.96 -0.35 -6.52
CA ASP A 35 10.26 -0.23 -5.84
C ASP A 35 10.10 -0.22 -4.32
N ALA A 36 9.23 0.65 -3.79
CA ALA A 36 8.95 0.75 -2.36
C ALA A 36 8.48 -0.59 -1.78
N THR A 37 7.57 -1.28 -2.47
CA THR A 37 7.07 -2.61 -2.05
C THR A 37 8.19 -3.66 -2.08
N THR A 38 9.02 -3.65 -3.11
CA THR A 38 10.15 -4.57 -3.27
C THR A 38 11.22 -4.35 -2.20
N VAL A 39 11.56 -3.10 -1.89
CA VAL A 39 12.49 -2.73 -0.82
C VAL A 39 11.93 -3.18 0.53
N ALA A 40 10.65 -2.93 0.81
CA ALA A 40 10.04 -3.37 2.05
C ALA A 40 10.05 -4.90 2.22
N LEU A 41 9.76 -5.64 1.14
CA LEU A 41 9.70 -7.10 1.17
C LEU A 41 11.08 -7.74 1.38
N ASN A 42 12.09 -7.24 0.66
CA ASN A 42 13.39 -7.92 0.53
C ASN A 42 14.51 -7.30 1.38
N HIS A 43 14.40 -6.02 1.74
CA HIS A 43 15.51 -5.24 2.28
C HIS A 43 15.18 -4.48 3.57
N ALA A 44 13.90 -4.30 3.90
CA ALA A 44 13.48 -3.62 5.11
C ALA A 44 13.11 -4.59 6.25
N GLY A 45 13.35 -4.16 7.48
CA GLY A 45 12.87 -4.84 8.68
C GLY A 45 11.51 -4.32 9.11
N ARG A 46 10.67 -5.17 9.71
CA ARG A 46 9.36 -4.75 10.22
C ARG A 46 9.49 -3.52 11.14
N GLY A 47 8.69 -2.50 10.85
CA GLY A 47 8.65 -1.26 11.63
C GLY A 47 9.67 -0.18 11.24
N THR A 48 10.57 -0.42 10.28
CA THR A 48 11.41 0.64 9.69
C THR A 48 10.59 1.59 8.82
N ALA A 49 11.16 2.74 8.47
CA ALA A 49 10.54 3.69 7.53
C ALA A 49 10.25 3.01 6.19
N ASP A 50 11.27 2.39 5.58
CA ASP A 50 11.14 1.69 4.29
C ASP A 50 10.05 0.61 4.31
N PHE A 51 9.92 -0.13 5.41
CA PHE A 51 8.86 -1.14 5.54
C PHE A 51 7.47 -0.51 5.54
N ARG A 52 7.28 0.59 6.28
CA ARG A 52 6.01 1.33 6.30
C ARG A 52 5.70 1.98 4.96
N THR A 53 6.70 2.50 4.27
CA THR A 53 6.55 3.04 2.91
C THR A 53 6.11 1.94 1.93
N GLY A 54 6.68 0.74 2.00
CA GLY A 54 6.21 -0.38 1.18
C GLY A 54 4.81 -0.87 1.57
N LEU A 55 4.43 -0.84 2.85
CA LEU A 55 3.04 -1.13 3.25
C LEU A 55 2.05 -0.10 2.66
N CYS A 56 2.44 1.18 2.60
CA CYS A 56 1.67 2.21 1.89
C CYS A 56 1.52 1.85 0.41
N ALA A 57 2.62 1.54 -0.26
CA ALA A 57 2.59 1.18 -1.67
C ALA A 57 1.75 -0.08 -1.95
N ALA A 58 1.90 -1.13 -1.14
CA ALA A 58 1.12 -2.35 -1.27
C ALA A 58 -0.38 -2.14 -0.96
N THR A 59 -0.70 -1.22 -0.06
CA THR A 59 -2.11 -0.86 0.23
C THR A 59 -2.74 -0.10 -0.94
N VAL A 60 -1.99 0.78 -1.62
CA VAL A 60 -2.44 1.40 -2.87
C VAL A 60 -2.73 0.33 -3.93
N ALA A 61 -1.85 -0.67 -4.06
CA ALA A 61 -2.08 -1.79 -4.98
C ALA A 61 -3.36 -2.56 -4.64
N ALA A 62 -3.60 -2.87 -3.36
CA ALA A 62 -4.83 -3.55 -2.94
C ALA A 62 -6.09 -2.74 -3.30
N ILE A 63 -6.06 -1.42 -3.09
CA ILE A 63 -7.15 -0.52 -3.51
C ILE A 63 -7.36 -0.57 -5.02
N TRP A 64 -6.27 -0.60 -5.80
CA TRP A 64 -6.35 -0.72 -7.25
C TRP A 64 -6.92 -2.06 -7.72
N SER A 65 -6.65 -3.14 -7.00
CA SER A 65 -7.25 -4.46 -7.26
C SER A 65 -8.66 -4.61 -6.66
N GLY A 66 -9.20 -3.56 -6.03
CA GLY A 66 -10.62 -3.47 -5.64
C GLY A 66 -10.90 -3.63 -4.15
N ALA A 67 -9.87 -3.59 -3.30
CA ALA A 67 -10.07 -3.57 -1.86
C ALA A 67 -10.90 -2.34 -1.44
N PRO A 68 -11.92 -2.52 -0.57
CA PRO A 68 -12.60 -1.40 0.04
C PRO A 68 -11.64 -0.63 0.95
N PHE A 69 -11.75 0.70 0.93
CA PHE A 69 -10.95 1.59 1.76
C PHE A 69 -11.85 2.63 2.45
N THR A 70 -11.32 3.19 3.53
CA THR A 70 -11.98 4.22 4.36
C THR A 70 -11.15 5.51 4.45
N ALA A 71 -9.87 5.47 4.11
CA ALA A 71 -8.95 6.59 4.02
C ALA A 71 -9.23 7.53 2.82
N ALA A 72 -10.49 7.97 2.68
CA ALA A 72 -10.93 8.84 1.60
C ALA A 72 -10.13 10.15 1.54
N ASP A 73 -9.78 10.73 2.70
CA ASP A 73 -9.00 11.97 2.76
C ASP A 73 -7.60 11.82 2.11
N ALA A 74 -6.93 10.68 2.32
CA ALA A 74 -5.63 10.41 1.70
C ALA A 74 -5.77 10.18 0.19
N VAL A 75 -6.79 9.42 -0.22
CA VAL A 75 -7.05 9.16 -1.65
C VAL A 75 -7.45 10.44 -2.41
N ASP A 76 -8.21 11.33 -1.76
CA ASP A 76 -8.62 12.60 -2.36
C ASP A 76 -7.47 13.62 -2.38
N ALA A 77 -6.51 13.52 -1.45
CA ALA A 77 -5.27 14.31 -1.47
C ALA A 77 -4.31 13.89 -2.60
N HIS A 78 -4.29 12.61 -2.96
CA HIS A 78 -3.36 12.03 -3.95
C HIS A 78 -4.13 11.42 -5.15
N PRO A 79 -4.43 12.23 -6.20
CA PRO A 79 -5.28 11.82 -7.33
C PRO A 79 -4.82 10.55 -8.07
N HIS A 80 -3.53 10.24 -8.02
CA HIS A 80 -2.96 9.04 -8.63
C HIS A 80 -3.53 7.74 -8.04
N ILE A 81 -3.80 7.72 -6.73
CA ILE A 81 -4.40 6.57 -6.06
C ILE A 81 -5.81 6.33 -6.61
N ARG A 82 -6.58 7.39 -6.85
CA ARG A 82 -7.93 7.25 -7.42
C ARG A 82 -7.91 6.85 -8.89
N THR A 83 -6.94 7.36 -9.65
CA THR A 83 -6.84 7.15 -11.10
C THR A 83 -6.51 5.70 -11.44
N GLY A 84 -5.70 5.02 -10.63
CA GLY A 84 -5.30 3.63 -10.89
C GLY A 84 -6.31 2.55 -10.45
N ILE A 85 -7.48 2.92 -9.92
CA ILE A 85 -8.48 1.94 -9.47
C ILE A 85 -8.96 1.09 -10.65
N GLY A 86 -8.78 -0.23 -10.55
CA GLY A 86 -9.10 -1.21 -11.60
C GLY A 86 -7.98 -1.41 -12.62
N GLU A 87 -6.84 -0.74 -12.48
CA GLU A 87 -5.69 -0.81 -13.38
C GLU A 87 -4.40 -1.18 -12.64
N CYS A 88 -4.49 -2.07 -11.64
CA CYS A 88 -3.31 -2.56 -10.92
C CYS A 88 -2.40 -3.38 -11.85
N PRO A 89 -1.11 -3.00 -12.02
CA PRO A 89 -0.16 -3.79 -12.81
C PRO A 89 0.16 -5.12 -12.13
N GLU A 90 0.25 -6.22 -12.90
CA GLU A 90 0.52 -7.58 -12.38
C GLU A 90 1.80 -7.65 -11.53
N GLU A 91 2.84 -6.89 -11.90
CA GLU A 91 4.09 -6.83 -11.14
C GLU A 91 3.87 -6.25 -9.75
N LEU A 92 3.13 -5.13 -9.66
CA LEU A 92 2.82 -4.49 -8.40
C LEU A 92 1.91 -5.37 -7.54
N GLU A 93 0.88 -5.96 -8.14
CA GLU A 93 -0.03 -6.89 -7.46
C GLU A 93 0.73 -8.06 -6.82
N ALA A 94 1.64 -8.70 -7.57
CA ALA A 94 2.40 -9.85 -7.08
C ALA A 94 3.34 -9.52 -5.91
N VAL A 95 4.01 -8.36 -5.93
CA VAL A 95 4.89 -7.96 -4.82
C VAL A 95 4.10 -7.44 -3.61
N ALA A 96 2.98 -6.76 -3.86
CA ALA A 96 2.08 -6.27 -2.82
C ALA A 96 1.44 -7.43 -2.06
N LEU A 97 0.95 -8.46 -2.78
CA LEU A 97 0.38 -9.67 -2.19
C LEU A 97 1.37 -10.30 -1.22
N GLN A 98 2.60 -10.54 -1.66
CA GLN A 98 3.64 -11.14 -0.82
C GLN A 98 3.97 -10.32 0.44
N LEU A 99 3.98 -9.00 0.32
CA LEU A 99 4.27 -8.13 1.47
C LEU A 99 3.11 -8.12 2.48
N LEU A 100 1.88 -7.96 2.02
CA LEU A 100 0.70 -7.89 2.88
C LEU A 100 0.37 -9.25 3.50
N ASP A 101 0.50 -10.34 2.74
CA ASP A 101 0.31 -11.71 3.22
C ASP A 101 1.33 -12.02 4.32
N ARG A 102 2.60 -11.68 4.12
CA ARG A 102 3.63 -11.82 5.16
C ARG A 102 3.31 -11.02 6.44
N GLU A 103 2.81 -9.79 6.30
CA GLU A 103 2.42 -8.98 7.45
C GLU A 103 1.21 -9.61 8.16
N LEU A 104 0.21 -10.10 7.40
CA LEU A 104 -0.96 -10.80 7.92
C LEU A 104 -0.57 -12.05 8.70
N GLU A 105 0.28 -12.91 8.13
CA GLU A 105 0.83 -14.10 8.80
C GLU A 105 1.59 -13.73 10.08
N THR A 106 2.32 -12.62 10.06
CA THR A 106 3.11 -12.15 11.21
C THR A 106 2.22 -11.62 12.33
N THR A 107 1.13 -10.90 12.00
CA THR A 107 0.18 -10.37 12.97
C THR A 107 -0.82 -11.42 13.46
N GLY A 108 -1.17 -12.40 12.62
CA GLY A 108 -2.12 -13.47 12.96
C GLY A 108 -3.45 -12.92 13.46
N ASP A 109 -3.93 -13.43 14.60
CA ASP A 109 -5.19 -13.01 15.23
C ASP A 109 -5.19 -11.54 15.70
N ASP A 110 -4.02 -10.90 15.81
CA ASP A 110 -3.87 -9.49 16.16
C ASP A 110 -3.82 -8.58 14.90
N ALA A 111 -4.13 -9.13 13.71
CA ALA A 111 -4.17 -8.36 12.48
C ALA A 111 -5.20 -7.21 12.57
N PRO A 112 -4.83 -6.00 12.13
CA PRO A 112 -5.75 -4.88 12.11
C PRO A 112 -6.89 -5.12 11.10
N ASP A 113 -8.07 -4.59 11.44
CA ASP A 113 -9.27 -4.66 10.59
C ASP A 113 -8.96 -4.14 9.17
N GLY A 114 -9.22 -4.96 8.15
CA GLY A 114 -9.04 -4.62 6.74
C GLY A 114 -7.77 -5.17 6.09
N LEU A 115 -6.76 -5.63 6.86
CA LEU A 115 -5.55 -6.22 6.28
C LEU A 115 -5.85 -7.51 5.51
N GLU A 116 -6.65 -8.41 6.09
CA GLU A 116 -7.09 -9.64 5.41
C GLU A 116 -7.81 -9.33 4.09
N THR A 117 -8.72 -8.36 4.09
CA THR A 117 -9.44 -7.94 2.88
C THR A 117 -8.50 -7.34 1.82
N ALA A 118 -7.45 -6.63 2.23
CA ALA A 118 -6.45 -6.12 1.30
C ALA A 118 -5.64 -7.24 0.64
N VAL A 119 -5.30 -8.29 1.41
CA VAL A 119 -4.64 -9.50 0.88
C VAL A 119 -5.56 -10.24 -0.09
N GLU A 120 -6.84 -10.43 0.27
CA GLU A 120 -7.83 -11.10 -0.58
C GLU A 120 -8.04 -10.38 -1.92
N ALA A 121 -8.00 -9.05 -1.95
CA ALA A 121 -8.17 -8.28 -3.17
C ALA A 121 -7.02 -8.47 -4.19
N LEU A 122 -5.85 -8.90 -3.73
CA LEU A 122 -4.64 -9.11 -4.54
C LEU A 122 -4.45 -10.59 -4.95
N SER A 123 -5.34 -11.50 -4.52
CA SER A 123 -5.26 -12.95 -4.78
C SER A 123 -6.24 -13.43 -5.85
#